data_AF-A0A1Z9JDZ0-F1
#
_entry.id   AF-A0A1Z9JDZ0-F1
#
_cell.length_a   1.000
_cell.length_b   1.000
_cell.length_c   1.000
_cell.angle_alpha   90.00
_cell.angle_beta   90.00
_cell.angle_gamma   90.00
#
_symmetry.space_group_name_H-M   'P 1'
#
loop_
_entity.id
_entity.type
_entity.pdbx_description
1 polymer ?
#
loop_
_entity_poly.entity_id
_entity_poly.type
_entity_poly.pdbx_seq_one_letter_code
_entity_poly.pdbx_strand_id
1 'polypeptide(L)'
;MSLDQLDRFLALRASNAVLAEQLASPLDLHDFLDLAREWGYNLTESDVLDAQQRAMEQGSASALQRAQASDSRRLRNFIHG
;
A
#
# COMPACT_ATOMS: atom_id res chain seq x y z
N MET A 1 -1.17 0.73 16.80
CA MET A 1 -1.54 2.14 17.09
C MET A 1 -0.94 3.10 16.05
N SER A 2 0.26 2.82 15.56
CA SER A 2 1.03 3.66 14.63
C SER A 2 0.59 3.60 13.16
N LEU A 3 0.09 2.44 12.69
CA LEU A 3 -0.47 2.32 11.34
C LEU A 3 -1.66 3.24 11.06
N ASP A 4 -2.49 3.56 12.07
CA ASP A 4 -3.60 4.49 11.92
C ASP A 4 -3.11 5.93 11.68
N GLN A 5 -1.95 6.29 12.25
CA GLN A 5 -1.31 7.59 12.01
C GLN A 5 -0.76 7.69 10.60
N LEU A 6 -0.16 6.61 10.09
CA LEU A 6 0.33 6.55 8.72
C LEU A 6 -0.83 6.71 7.73
N ASP A 7 -1.95 6.02 7.94
CA ASP A 7 -3.12 6.15 7.09
C ASP A 7 -3.72 7.57 7.13
N ARG A 8 -3.77 8.22 8.29
CA ARG A 8 -4.19 9.62 8.41
C ARG A 8 -3.26 10.58 7.68
N PHE A 9 -1.94 10.37 7.79
CA PHE A 9 -0.95 11.16 7.09
C PHE A 9 -1.05 10.98 5.57
N LEU A 10 -1.23 9.75 5.09
CA LEU A 10 -1.43 9.48 3.67
C LEU A 10 -2.79 10.01 3.18
N ALA A 11 -3.82 10.08 4.01
CA ALA A 11 -5.09 10.70 3.66
C ALA A 11 -4.96 12.23 3.50
N LEU A 12 -4.10 12.89 4.27
CA LEU A 12 -3.85 14.33 4.14
C LEU A 12 -3.36 14.73 2.75
N ARG A 13 -2.62 13.85 2.05
CA ARG A 13 -2.17 14.11 0.67
C ARG A 13 -3.33 14.36 -0.29
N ALA A 14 -4.51 13.80 -0.04
CA ALA A 14 -5.69 14.02 -0.88
C ALA A 14 -6.26 15.44 -0.72
N SER A 15 -6.07 16.05 0.44
CA SER A 15 -6.53 17.40 0.77
C SER A 15 -5.46 18.48 0.60
N ASN A 16 -4.19 18.10 0.48
CA ASN A 16 -3.04 19.03 0.51
C ASN A 16 -2.12 18.78 -0.68
N ALA A 17 -2.21 19.66 -1.69
CA ALA A 17 -1.47 19.52 -2.95
C ALA A 17 0.06 19.58 -2.76
N VAL A 18 0.54 20.38 -1.81
CA VAL A 18 1.98 20.49 -1.49
C VAL A 18 2.53 19.16 -0.97
N LEU A 19 1.79 18.51 -0.06
CA LEU A 19 2.16 17.20 0.45
C LEU A 19 2.11 16.13 -0.64
N ALA A 20 1.12 16.21 -1.55
CA ALA A 20 1.01 15.31 -2.69
C ALA A 20 2.19 15.44 -3.66
N GLU A 21 2.64 16.67 -3.97
CA GLU A 21 3.81 16.88 -4.84
C GLU A 21 5.10 16.37 -4.19
N GLN A 22 5.29 16.60 -2.89
CA GLN A 22 6.47 16.08 -2.18
C GLN A 22 6.50 14.55 -2.14
N LEU A 23 5.35 13.90 -1.95
CA LEU A 23 5.22 12.43 -1.99
C LEU A 23 5.24 11.85 -3.41
N ALA A 24 5.05 12.67 -4.46
CA ALA A 24 5.09 12.24 -5.85
C ALA A 24 6.52 12.15 -6.40
N SER A 25 7.47 12.87 -5.81
CA SER A 25 8.91 12.67 -6.07
C SER A 25 9.43 11.46 -5.31
N PRO A 26 10.47 10.77 -5.82
CA PRO A 26 11.17 9.76 -5.05
C PRO A 26 11.74 10.42 -3.79
N LEU A 27 11.14 10.11 -2.66
CA LEU A 27 11.50 10.61 -1.34
C LEU A 27 12.16 9.47 -0.57
N ASP A 28 13.29 9.76 0.07
CA ASP A 28 13.93 8.79 0.94
C ASP A 28 13.09 8.53 2.20
N LEU A 29 13.22 7.33 2.76
CA LEU A 29 12.46 6.94 3.93
C LEU A 29 12.72 7.87 5.12
N HIS A 30 13.96 8.34 5.27
CA HIS A 30 14.32 9.28 6.33
C HIS A 30 13.59 10.61 6.19
N ASP A 31 13.60 11.19 4.99
CA ASP A 31 12.93 12.46 4.67
C ASP A 31 11.42 12.35 4.84
N PHE A 32 10.83 11.19 4.49
CA PHE A 32 9.42 10.91 4.74
C PHE A 32 9.07 10.93 6.24
N LEU A 33 9.89 10.28 7.08
CA LEU A 33 9.66 10.21 8.52
C LEU A 33 9.85 11.56 9.20
N ASP A 34 10.81 12.36 8.74
CA ASP A 34 11.01 13.73 9.22
C ASP A 34 9.82 14.62 8.81
N LEU A 35 9.37 14.54 7.56
CA LEU A 35 8.18 15.26 7.08
C LEU A 35 6.94 14.88 7.92
N ALA A 36 6.72 13.59 8.18
CA ALA A 36 5.60 13.17 9.02
C ALA A 36 5.70 13.75 10.45
N ARG A 37 6.91 13.80 11.02
CA ARG A 37 7.16 14.43 12.33
C ARG A 37 6.90 15.93 12.33
N GLU A 38 7.27 16.65 11.27
CA GLU A 38 6.95 18.08 11.12
C GLU A 38 5.45 18.35 11.10
N TRP A 39 4.67 17.42 10.55
CA TRP A 39 3.20 17.46 10.53
C TRP A 39 2.54 16.95 11.83
N GLY A 40 3.33 16.58 12.84
CA GLY A 40 2.86 16.12 14.14
C GLY A 40 2.51 14.62 14.21
N TYR A 41 2.89 13.84 13.21
CA TYR A 41 2.72 12.39 13.19
C TYR A 41 4.02 11.70 13.64
N ASN A 42 3.92 10.75 14.57
CA ASN A 42 5.07 10.01 15.05
C ASN A 42 5.16 8.65 14.34
N LEU A 43 5.57 8.70 13.07
CA LEU A 43 5.75 7.50 12.25
C LEU A 43 7.14 6.91 12.47
N THR A 44 7.21 5.59 12.44
CA THR A 44 8.47 4.85 12.47
C THR A 44 8.69 4.09 11.17
N GLU A 45 9.93 3.71 10.90
CA GLU A 45 10.28 2.86 9.76
C GLU A 45 9.49 1.55 9.75
N SER A 46 9.27 0.93 10.92
CA SER A 46 8.46 -0.28 11.04
C SER A 46 7.04 -0.10 10.51
N ASP A 47 6.44 1.08 10.71
CA ASP A 47 5.07 1.35 10.23
C ASP A 47 4.99 1.42 8.72
N VAL A 48 6.01 2.02 8.10
CA VAL A 48 6.11 2.12 6.63
C VAL A 48 6.37 0.75 6.03
N LEU A 49 7.21 -0.06 6.66
CA LEU A 49 7.48 -1.46 6.25
C LEU A 49 6.23 -2.33 6.39
N ASP A 50 5.49 -2.22 7.50
CA ASP A 50 4.25 -2.95 7.73
C ASP A 50 3.15 -2.55 6.72
N ALA A 51 3.08 -1.27 6.35
CA ALA A 51 2.15 -0.81 5.32
C ALA A 51 2.54 -1.33 3.93
N GLN A 52 3.83 -1.32 3.58
CA GLN A 52 4.33 -1.91 2.34
C GLN A 52 4.04 -3.41 2.29
N GLN A 53 4.29 -4.14 3.39
CA GLN A 53 4.02 -5.57 3.49
C GLN A 53 2.54 -5.87 3.28
N ARG A 54 1.65 -5.10 3.92
CA ARG A 54 0.20 -5.26 3.74
C ARG A 54 -0.27 -4.91 2.33
N ALA A 55 0.28 -3.88 1.70
CA ALA A 55 -0.01 -3.56 0.31
C ALA A 55 0.42 -4.69 -0.65
N MET A 56 1.60 -5.29 -0.41
CA MET A 56 2.09 -6.46 -1.15
C MET A 56 1.19 -7.69 -0.95
N GLU A 57 0.76 -7.97 0.28
CA GLU A 57 -0.14 -9.10 0.57
C GLU A 57 -1.53 -8.92 -0.07
N GLN A 58 -2.10 -7.72 -0.02
CA GLN A 58 -3.38 -7.40 -0.65
C GLN A 58 -3.29 -7.49 -2.19
N GLY A 59 -2.21 -7.00 -2.78
CA GLY A 59 -1.94 -7.11 -4.21
C GLY A 59 -1.73 -8.57 -4.66
N SER A 60 -1.00 -9.35 -3.85
CA SER A 60 -0.74 -10.78 -4.06
C SER A 60 -2.01 -11.63 -3.96
N ALA A 61 -2.86 -11.40 -2.95
CA ALA A 61 -4.14 -12.10 -2.80
C ALA A 61 -5.06 -11.89 -4.01
N SER A 62 -5.10 -10.66 -4.53
CA SER A 62 -5.86 -10.29 -5.74
C SER A 62 -5.31 -10.95 -7.02
N ALA A 63 -4.00 -11.20 -7.07
CA ALA A 63 -3.38 -11.93 -8.17
C ALA A 63 -3.65 -13.45 -8.07
N LEU A 64 -3.62 -14.00 -6.85
CA LEU A 64 -3.86 -15.42 -6.58
C LEU A 64 -5.32 -15.82 -6.87
N GLN A 65 -6.30 -14.97 -6.54
CA GLN A 65 -7.71 -15.16 -6.91
C GLN A 65 -7.93 -15.17 -8.43
N ARG A 66 -7.26 -14.28 -9.18
CA ARG A 66 -7.33 -14.25 -10.64
C ARG A 66 -6.72 -15.50 -11.29
N ALA A 67 -5.65 -16.03 -10.71
CA ALA A 67 -5.05 -17.28 -11.16
C ALA A 67 -5.98 -18.49 -10.93
N GLN A 68 -6.64 -18.59 -9.77
CA GLN A 68 -7.57 -19.70 -9.51
C GLN A 68 -8.87 -19.64 -10.34
N ALA A 69 -9.34 -18.43 -10.66
CA ALA A 69 -10.52 -18.24 -11.52
C ALA A 69 -10.24 -18.63 -13.00
N SER A 70 -9.01 -18.46 -13.48
CA SER A 70 -8.64 -18.85 -14.85
C SER A 70 -8.45 -20.36 -15.00
N ASP A 71 -7.89 -21.04 -13.99
CA ASP A 71 -7.70 -22.50 -14.01
C ASP A 71 -9.02 -23.28 -13.86
N SER A 72 -9.95 -22.78 -13.03
CA SER A 72 -11.28 -23.40 -12.89
C SER A 72 -12.09 -23.41 -14.19
N ARG A 73 -11.84 -22.46 -15.10
CA ARG A 73 -12.49 -22.42 -16.42
C ARG A 73 -11.88 -23.44 -17.39
N ARG A 74 -10.57 -23.71 -17.29
CA ARG A 74 -9.89 -24.71 -18.13
C ARG A 74 -10.30 -26.13 -17.77
N LEU A 75 -10.46 -26.43 -16.47
CA LEU A 75 -10.91 -27.75 -15.99
C LEU A 75 -12.36 -28.08 -16.41
N ARG A 76 -13.25 -27.09 -16.58
CA ARG A 76 -14.63 -27.34 -17.06
C ARG A 76 -14.73 -27.66 -18.54
N ASN A 77 -13.75 -27.27 -19.35
CA ASN A 77 -13.73 -27.56 -20.79
C ASN A 77 -13.07 -28.90 -21.15
N PHE A 78 -12.46 -29.59 -20.18
CA PHE A 78 -11.75 -30.86 -20.42
C PHE A 78 -12.57 -32.10 -19.99
N ILE A 79 -13.77 -31.93 -19.40
CA ILE A 79 -14.63 -33.05 -18.95
C ILE A 79 -15.72 -33.41 -19.99
N HIS A 80 -15.69 -32.80 -21.18
CA HIS A 80 -16.54 -33.22 -22.29
C HIS A 80 -15.69 -33.42 -23.55
N GLY A 81 -15.31 -34.68 -23.78
CA GLY A 81 -14.54 -35.19 -24.91
C GLY A 81 -14.04 -36.59 -24.61
#